data_AF-A0A672LT43-F1
#
_entry.id   AF-A0A672LT43-F1
#
_cell.length_a   1.000
_cell.length_b   1.000
_cell.length_c   1.000
_cell.angle_alpha   90.00
_cell.angle_beta   90.00
_cell.angle_gamma   90.00
#
_symmetry.space_group_name_H-M   'P 1'
#
loop_
_entity.id
_entity.type
_entity.pdbx_description
1 polymer ?
#
loop_
_entity_poly.entity_id
_entity_poly.type
_entity_poly.pdbx_seq_one_letter_code
_entity_poly.pdbx_strand_id
1 'polypeptide(L)'
;MPWLAVPYTDEARRSRLNRLYGIQGIPTLILLDTEGHMITRQGRVEILNDPDCELFPWHPRPVLELSESNAVQLHEGPCLVLFVDAEEEGELEPAKELIQPIAEKIMAKYKAKEEETPLLFFVAGEDDMSDSLRDYTNLPEAAPLLTILDMSARAKYVKDVEEITPAVVEQFVSDFLAEKLKPEPI
;
A
#
# COMPACT_ATOMS: atom_id res chain seq x y z
N MET A 1 3.97 30.92 13.90
CA MET A 1 3.44 30.23 12.70
C MET A 1 2.01 30.71 12.47
N PRO A 2 1.61 31.07 11.25
CA PRO A 2 0.26 31.59 10.95
C PRO A 2 -0.84 30.51 10.99
N TRP A 3 -0.48 29.25 11.25
CA TRP A 3 -1.43 28.14 11.29
C TRP A 3 -2.06 27.99 12.66
N LEU A 4 -3.35 27.65 12.66
CA LEU A 4 -4.06 27.23 13.87
C LEU A 4 -3.39 25.96 14.39
N ALA A 5 -2.92 26.00 15.63
CA ALA A 5 -2.24 24.90 16.28
C ALA A 5 -2.87 24.61 17.64
N VAL A 6 -2.91 23.32 18.01
CA VAL A 6 -3.28 22.92 19.38
C VAL A 6 -2.15 23.32 20.33
N PRO A 7 -2.42 24.07 21.42
CA PRO A 7 -1.42 24.41 22.40
C PRO A 7 -0.73 23.17 22.97
N TYR A 8 0.59 23.23 23.17
CA TYR A 8 1.35 22.10 23.71
C TYR A 8 0.84 21.67 25.09
N THR A 9 0.36 22.61 25.91
CA THR A 9 -0.20 22.31 27.25
C THR A 9 -1.53 21.55 27.21
N ASP A 10 -2.24 21.52 26.07
CA ASP A 10 -3.50 20.76 25.94
C ASP A 10 -3.21 19.29 25.58
N GLU A 11 -2.64 18.55 26.55
CA GLU A 11 -2.32 17.12 26.41
C GLU A 11 -3.53 16.27 26.02
N ALA A 12 -4.69 16.56 26.60
CA ALA A 12 -5.91 15.81 26.33
C ALA A 12 -6.34 15.92 24.86
N ARG A 13 -6.30 17.13 24.27
CA ARG A 13 -6.63 17.30 22.84
C ARG A 13 -5.60 16.67 21.93
N ARG A 14 -4.30 16.81 22.24
CA ARG A 14 -3.22 16.18 21.47
C ARG A 14 -3.34 14.65 21.48
N SER A 15 -3.58 14.05 22.65
CA SER A 15 -3.79 12.60 22.79
C SER A 15 -5.01 12.11 22.00
N ARG A 16 -6.12 12.85 22.05
CA ARG A 16 -7.32 12.52 21.24
C ARG A 16 -7.03 12.56 19.75
N LEU A 17 -6.33 13.57 19.25
CA LEU A 17 -5.98 13.67 17.83
C LEU A 17 -5.02 12.55 17.38
N ASN A 18 -4.01 12.24 18.20
CA ASN A 18 -3.10 11.12 17.92
C ASN A 18 -3.84 9.81 17.79
N ARG A 19 -4.80 9.53 18.69
CA ARG A 19 -5.62 8.31 18.63
C ARG A 19 -6.61 8.34 17.47
N LEU A 20 -7.27 9.49 17.23
CA LEU A 20 -8.26 9.64 16.16
C LEU A 20 -7.66 9.33 14.80
N TYR A 21 -6.44 9.81 14.56
CA TYR A 21 -5.79 9.65 13.26
C TYR A 21 -4.80 8.49 13.18
N GLY A 22 -4.57 7.78 14.28
CA GLY A 22 -3.66 6.62 14.32
C GLY A 22 -2.20 7.00 14.11
N ILE A 23 -1.74 8.11 14.70
CA ILE A 23 -0.35 8.58 14.52
C ILE A 23 0.62 7.61 15.23
N GLN A 24 1.43 6.90 14.45
CA GLN A 24 2.39 5.91 14.97
C GLN A 24 3.85 6.40 15.02
N GLY A 25 4.16 7.54 14.39
CA GLY A 25 5.52 8.08 14.33
C GLY A 25 5.53 9.58 14.09
N ILE A 26 6.72 10.19 14.09
CA ILE A 26 6.91 11.59 13.70
C ILE A 26 8.10 11.71 12.73
N PRO A 27 8.08 12.67 11.79
CA PRO A 27 6.97 13.56 11.45
C PRO A 27 5.85 12.86 10.64
N THR A 28 4.59 13.23 10.88
CA THR A 28 3.40 12.76 10.13
C THR A 28 2.63 13.94 9.56
N LEU A 29 2.23 13.84 8.29
CA LEU A 29 1.33 14.77 7.63
C LEU A 29 0.11 14.01 7.12
N ILE A 30 -1.07 14.44 7.55
CA ILE A 30 -2.36 13.89 7.16
C ILE A 30 -3.12 14.97 6.42
N LEU A 31 -3.69 14.60 5.29
CA LEU A 31 -4.55 15.50 4.52
C LEU A 31 -6.02 15.10 4.71
N LEU A 32 -6.84 16.11 5.02
CA LEU A 32 -8.29 15.98 5.15
C LEU A 32 -8.97 16.87 4.11
N ASP A 33 -10.15 16.50 3.66
CA ASP A 33 -11.00 17.35 2.82
C ASP A 33 -11.70 18.45 3.64
N THR A 34 -12.52 19.25 2.97
CA THR A 34 -13.28 20.35 3.61
C THR A 34 -14.36 19.87 4.58
N GLU A 35 -14.77 18.61 4.49
CA GLU A 35 -15.77 17.97 5.36
C GLU A 35 -15.12 17.26 6.55
N GLY A 36 -13.78 17.15 6.55
CA GLY A 36 -13.00 16.48 7.58
C GLY A 36 -12.76 15.00 7.31
N HIS A 37 -13.12 14.50 6.12
CA HIS A 37 -12.79 13.14 5.70
C HIS A 37 -11.31 13.04 5.34
N MET A 38 -10.74 11.88 5.60
CA MET A 38 -9.33 11.62 5.32
C MET A 38 -9.09 11.42 3.83
N ILE A 39 -8.21 12.24 3.25
CA ILE A 39 -7.72 12.05 1.89
C ILE A 39 -6.54 11.08 1.92
N THR A 40 -5.50 11.37 2.72
CA THR A 40 -4.34 10.47 2.85
C THR A 40 -3.66 10.62 4.21
N ARG A 41 -3.16 9.49 4.75
CA ARG A 41 -2.24 9.44 5.91
C ARG A 41 -0.77 9.58 5.49
N GLN A 42 -0.51 9.44 4.19
CA GLN A 42 0.82 9.33 3.60
C GLN A 42 1.35 10.68 3.11
N GLY A 43 0.80 11.81 3.60
CA GLY A 43 1.11 13.14 3.07
C GLY A 43 2.60 13.48 3.10
N ARG A 44 3.37 12.94 4.06
CA ARG A 44 4.83 13.09 4.07
C ARG A 44 5.48 12.42 2.86
N VAL A 45 5.05 11.20 2.55
CA VAL A 45 5.58 10.40 1.43
C VAL A 45 5.18 11.04 0.10
N GLU A 46 3.92 11.44 -0.02
CA GLU A 46 3.39 12.05 -1.25
C GLU A 46 4.10 13.37 -1.58
N ILE A 47 4.37 14.25 -0.60
CA ILE A 47 5.15 15.48 -0.84
C ILE A 47 6.56 15.19 -1.35
N LEU A 48 7.20 14.13 -0.86
CA LEU A 48 8.56 13.78 -1.28
C LEU A 48 8.57 13.21 -2.70
N ASN A 49 7.52 12.46 -3.07
CA ASN A 49 7.41 11.81 -4.38
C ASN A 49 6.77 12.72 -5.45
N ASP A 50 6.11 13.80 -5.05
CA ASP A 50 5.50 14.80 -5.94
C ASP A 50 5.91 16.23 -5.52
N PRO A 51 7.19 16.61 -5.74
CA PRO A 51 7.73 17.90 -5.29
C PRO A 51 7.00 19.11 -5.91
N ASP A 52 6.49 18.94 -7.12
CA ASP A 52 5.77 19.98 -7.88
C ASP A 52 4.25 19.98 -7.60
N CYS A 53 3.78 19.08 -6.72
CA CYS A 53 2.37 18.97 -6.30
C CYS A 53 1.39 18.71 -7.46
N GLU A 54 1.81 18.01 -8.51
CA GLU A 54 0.98 17.69 -9.68
C GLU A 54 -0.17 16.74 -9.34
N LEU A 55 0.03 15.89 -8.33
CA LEU A 55 -0.94 14.90 -7.86
C LEU A 55 -1.77 15.41 -6.67
N PHE A 56 -1.51 16.62 -6.15
CA PHE A 56 -2.28 17.21 -5.06
C PHE A 56 -3.78 17.27 -5.42
N PRO A 57 -4.70 16.81 -4.55
CA PRO A 57 -4.56 16.56 -3.11
C PRO A 57 -4.12 15.13 -2.72
N TRP A 58 -3.37 14.41 -3.55
CA TRP A 58 -2.84 13.07 -3.25
C TRP A 58 -3.90 12.09 -2.77
N HIS A 59 -4.97 11.98 -3.55
CA HIS A 59 -5.96 10.93 -3.34
C HIS A 59 -5.30 9.54 -3.43
N PRO A 60 -5.80 8.54 -2.66
CA PRO A 60 -5.24 7.19 -2.69
C PRO A 60 -5.21 6.64 -4.11
N ARG A 61 -4.05 6.15 -4.53
CA ARG A 61 -3.85 5.52 -5.84
C ARG A 61 -4.17 4.03 -5.74
N PRO A 62 -4.72 3.41 -6.80
CA PRO A 62 -5.05 1.99 -6.78
C PRO A 62 -3.83 1.10 -6.64
N VAL A 63 -2.73 1.47 -7.27
CA VAL A 63 -1.47 0.71 -7.27
C VAL A 63 -0.33 1.67 -7.01
N LEU A 64 0.60 1.25 -6.15
CA LEU A 64 1.82 1.97 -5.85
C LEU A 64 3.03 1.21 -6.37
N GLU A 65 4.08 1.93 -6.71
CA GLU A 65 5.40 1.32 -6.86
C GLU A 65 6.04 1.20 -5.48
N LEU A 66 6.51 0.02 -5.10
CA LEU A 66 7.19 -0.16 -3.83
C LEU A 66 8.50 0.62 -3.85
N SER A 67 8.75 1.40 -2.80
CA SER A 67 10.02 2.08 -2.59
C SER A 67 10.28 2.26 -1.10
N GLU A 68 11.51 2.64 -0.73
CA GLU A 68 11.86 2.90 0.67
C GLU A 68 10.93 3.90 1.35
N SER A 69 10.40 4.88 0.60
CA SER A 69 9.58 5.96 1.16
C SER A 69 8.18 5.49 1.59
N ASN A 70 7.64 4.46 0.93
CA ASN A 70 6.29 3.95 1.18
C ASN A 70 6.25 2.55 1.82
N ALA A 71 7.40 1.89 2.01
CA ALA A 71 7.51 0.56 2.62
C ALA A 71 6.81 0.42 3.99
N VAL A 72 6.70 1.51 4.75
CA VAL A 72 5.96 1.52 6.02
C VAL A 72 4.49 1.09 5.87
N GLN A 73 3.89 1.31 4.69
CA GLN A 73 2.51 0.94 4.38
C GLN A 73 2.29 -0.58 4.35
N LEU A 74 3.35 -1.37 4.14
CA LEU A 74 3.29 -2.84 4.23
C LEU A 74 2.87 -3.33 5.61
N HIS A 75 2.99 -2.49 6.65
CA HIS A 75 2.55 -2.79 8.01
C HIS A 75 1.13 -2.30 8.33
N GLU A 76 0.47 -1.55 7.44
CA GLU A 76 -0.87 -1.01 7.69
C GLU A 76 -1.98 -2.04 7.48
N GLY A 77 -1.70 -3.10 6.73
CA GLY A 77 -2.61 -4.21 6.48
C GLY A 77 -2.05 -5.17 5.44
N PRO A 78 -2.84 -6.16 4.99
CA PRO A 78 -2.45 -7.02 3.90
C PRO A 78 -2.15 -6.22 2.63
N CYS A 79 -1.10 -6.62 1.92
CA CYS A 79 -0.71 -6.01 0.66
C CYS A 79 -0.43 -7.09 -0.39
N LEU A 80 -0.95 -6.89 -1.61
CA LEU A 80 -0.54 -7.63 -2.78
C LEU A 80 0.71 -6.96 -3.35
N VAL A 81 1.77 -7.74 -3.53
CA VAL A 81 3.01 -7.28 -4.18
C VAL A 81 3.26 -8.16 -5.39
N LEU A 82 3.21 -7.54 -6.57
CA LEU A 82 3.64 -8.15 -7.82
C LEU A 82 5.10 -7.76 -8.06
N PHE A 83 6.00 -8.72 -7.91
CA PHE A 83 7.39 -8.52 -8.28
C PHE A 83 7.57 -8.80 -9.78
N VAL A 84 8.27 -7.91 -10.47
CA VAL A 84 8.63 -8.05 -11.89
C VAL A 84 10.13 -7.87 -12.07
N ASP A 85 10.65 -8.43 -13.15
CA ASP A 85 12.05 -8.24 -13.54
C ASP A 85 12.14 -6.85 -14.18
N ALA A 86 12.94 -5.97 -13.59
CA ALA A 86 13.06 -4.58 -14.01
C ALA A 86 14.41 -4.29 -14.69
N GLU A 87 15.12 -5.32 -15.19
CA GLU A 87 16.38 -5.14 -15.93
C GLU A 87 16.20 -4.21 -17.17
N GLU A 88 14.99 -4.08 -17.72
CA GLU A 88 14.63 -3.09 -18.74
C GLU A 88 13.69 -2.01 -18.17
N GLU A 89 14.07 -0.73 -18.28
CA GLU A 89 13.20 0.43 -17.98
C GLU A 89 11.85 0.28 -18.73
N GLY A 90 10.80 -0.14 -18.01
CA GLY A 90 9.44 -0.18 -18.57
C GLY A 90 8.57 -1.40 -18.23
N GLU A 91 9.01 -2.37 -17.41
CA GLU A 91 8.13 -3.48 -16.97
C GLU A 91 7.19 -3.12 -15.81
N LEU A 92 7.52 -2.07 -15.04
CA LEU A 92 6.70 -1.63 -13.91
C LEU A 92 5.35 -1.06 -14.37
N GLU A 93 5.32 -0.23 -15.41
CA GLU A 93 4.10 0.38 -15.93
C GLU A 93 3.09 -0.66 -16.45
N PRO A 94 3.47 -1.63 -17.32
CA PRO A 94 2.59 -2.72 -17.71
C PRO A 94 2.08 -3.55 -16.53
N ALA A 95 2.94 -3.82 -15.54
CA ALA A 95 2.54 -4.56 -14.34
C ALA A 95 1.51 -3.78 -13.51
N LYS A 96 1.70 -2.45 -13.36
CA LYS A 96 0.73 -1.55 -12.72
C LYS A 96 -0.59 -1.56 -13.48
N GLU A 97 -0.55 -1.38 -14.80
CA GLU A 97 -1.73 -1.39 -15.67
C GLU A 97 -2.48 -2.73 -15.60
N LEU A 98 -1.76 -3.85 -15.44
CA LEU A 98 -2.34 -5.18 -15.33
C LEU A 98 -3.16 -5.34 -14.04
N ILE A 99 -2.65 -4.88 -12.89
CA ILE A 99 -3.31 -5.07 -11.59
C ILE A 99 -4.24 -3.91 -11.20
N GLN A 100 -4.10 -2.74 -11.82
CA GLN A 100 -4.87 -1.54 -11.50
C GLN A 100 -6.39 -1.72 -11.58
N PRO A 101 -6.98 -2.34 -12.63
CA PRO A 101 -8.42 -2.53 -12.70
C PRO A 101 -8.97 -3.38 -11.53
N ILE A 102 -8.18 -4.33 -11.04
CA ILE A 102 -8.52 -5.18 -9.89
C ILE A 102 -8.51 -4.36 -8.60
N ALA A 103 -7.47 -3.55 -8.41
CA ALA A 103 -7.35 -2.65 -7.28
C ALA A 103 -8.51 -1.63 -7.25
N GLU A 104 -8.80 -0.96 -8.37
CA GLU A 104 -9.90 0.00 -8.51
C GLU A 104 -11.26 -0.62 -8.18
N LYS A 105 -11.51 -1.83 -8.68
CA LYS A 105 -12.75 -2.58 -8.41
C LYS A 105 -12.92 -2.86 -6.92
N ILE A 106 -11.84 -3.21 -6.22
CA ILE A 106 -11.86 -3.43 -4.77
C ILE A 106 -12.05 -2.12 -4.02
N MET A 107 -11.29 -1.08 -4.36
CA MET A 107 -11.43 0.25 -3.78
C MET A 107 -12.86 0.77 -3.91
N ALA A 108 -13.44 0.70 -5.10
CA ALA A 108 -14.81 1.15 -5.35
C ALA A 108 -15.83 0.33 -4.54
N LYS A 109 -15.66 -0.99 -4.45
CA LYS A 109 -16.53 -1.88 -3.68
C LYS A 109 -16.56 -1.54 -2.19
N TYR A 110 -15.40 -1.26 -1.58
CA TYR A 110 -15.32 -0.95 -0.14
C TYR A 110 -15.65 0.52 0.15
N LYS A 111 -15.28 1.45 -0.74
CA LYS A 111 -15.71 2.85 -0.68
C LYS A 111 -17.24 2.98 -0.70
N ALA A 112 -17.93 2.20 -1.54
CA ALA A 112 -19.40 2.20 -1.59
C ALA A 112 -20.07 1.69 -0.30
N LYS A 113 -19.32 1.02 0.57
CA LYS A 113 -19.77 0.56 1.90
C LYS A 113 -19.28 1.45 3.04
N GLU A 114 -18.55 2.52 2.74
CA GLU A 114 -17.86 3.34 3.74
C GLU A 114 -16.87 2.52 4.62
N GLU A 115 -16.28 1.48 4.04
CA GLU A 115 -15.30 0.59 4.68
C GLU A 115 -13.88 0.85 4.14
N GLU A 116 -12.86 0.61 4.98
CA GLU A 116 -11.46 0.65 4.55
C GLU A 116 -11.16 -0.49 3.56
N THR A 117 -10.23 -0.24 2.63
CA THR A 117 -9.82 -1.25 1.66
C THR A 117 -9.02 -2.35 2.33
N PRO A 118 -9.40 -3.63 2.18
CA PRO A 118 -8.78 -4.73 2.91
C PRO A 118 -7.39 -5.14 2.38
N LEU A 119 -7.00 -4.59 1.23
CA LEU A 119 -5.79 -4.99 0.51
C LEU A 119 -5.21 -3.79 -0.23
N LEU A 120 -3.94 -3.49 0.03
CA LEU A 120 -3.14 -2.54 -0.74
C LEU A 120 -2.48 -3.25 -1.92
N PHE A 121 -2.15 -2.51 -2.99
CA PHE A 121 -1.53 -3.08 -4.19
C PHE A 121 -0.23 -2.38 -4.51
N PHE A 122 0.82 -3.17 -4.67
CA PHE A 122 2.15 -2.73 -5.03
C PHE A 122 2.67 -3.49 -6.24
N VAL A 123 3.48 -2.81 -7.05
CA VAL A 123 4.43 -3.43 -7.96
C VAL A 123 5.83 -3.18 -7.41
N ALA A 124 6.68 -4.20 -7.43
CA ALA A 124 8.05 -4.15 -6.97
C ALA A 124 8.98 -4.55 -8.12
N GLY A 125 10.01 -3.76 -8.37
CA GLY A 125 11.04 -4.07 -9.37
C GLY A 125 12.27 -4.70 -8.73
N GLU A 126 13.41 -4.53 -9.38
CA GLU A 126 14.73 -4.90 -8.85
C GLU A 126 15.38 -3.69 -8.19
N ASP A 127 15.22 -3.60 -6.86
CA ASP A 127 15.88 -2.59 -6.03
C ASP A 127 16.17 -3.12 -4.63
N ASP A 128 17.04 -2.40 -3.89
CA ASP A 128 17.47 -2.77 -2.53
C ASP A 128 16.27 -2.96 -1.57
N MET A 129 15.18 -2.24 -1.80
CA MET A 129 13.97 -2.32 -0.98
C MET A 129 13.19 -3.62 -1.25
N SER A 130 13.04 -3.99 -2.52
CA SER A 130 12.38 -5.21 -2.96
C SER A 130 13.16 -6.45 -2.53
N ASP A 131 14.50 -6.40 -2.60
CA ASP A 131 15.39 -7.43 -2.09
C ASP A 131 15.24 -7.59 -0.57
N SER A 132 15.29 -6.47 0.16
CA SER A 132 15.09 -6.47 1.61
C SER A 132 13.74 -7.04 2.02
N LEU A 133 12.68 -6.75 1.25
CA LEU A 133 11.34 -7.30 1.48
C LEU A 133 11.32 -8.80 1.22
N ARG A 134 11.93 -9.28 0.13
CA ARG A 134 12.02 -10.71 -0.18
C ARG A 134 12.76 -11.47 0.91
N ASP A 135 13.91 -10.96 1.35
CA ASP A 135 14.69 -11.54 2.44
C ASP A 135 13.89 -11.62 3.74
N TYR A 136 13.26 -10.51 4.13
CA TYR A 136 12.47 -10.44 5.35
C TYR A 136 11.29 -11.42 5.33
N THR A 137 10.67 -11.60 4.17
CA THR A 137 9.51 -12.48 3.98
C THR A 137 9.87 -13.88 3.49
N ASN A 138 11.16 -14.19 3.32
CA ASN A 138 11.66 -15.46 2.81
C ASN A 138 10.97 -15.88 1.49
N LEU A 139 10.85 -14.94 0.55
CA LEU A 139 10.29 -15.17 -0.79
C LEU A 139 11.37 -15.69 -1.75
N PRO A 140 11.00 -16.48 -2.76
CA PRO A 140 11.94 -16.89 -3.79
C PRO A 140 12.39 -15.68 -4.64
N GLU A 141 13.62 -15.71 -5.13
CA GLU A 141 14.13 -14.80 -6.17
C GLU A 141 13.56 -15.21 -7.55
N ALA A 142 12.24 -15.15 -7.68
CA ALA A 142 11.52 -15.37 -8.93
C ALA A 142 10.86 -14.08 -9.40
N ALA A 143 10.85 -13.88 -10.71
CA ALA A 143 10.13 -12.82 -11.39
C ALA A 143 9.54 -13.39 -12.71
N PRO A 144 8.25 -13.11 -13.02
CA PRO A 144 7.30 -12.42 -12.17
C PRO A 144 6.87 -13.27 -10.96
N LEU A 145 6.59 -12.63 -9.82
CA LEU A 145 6.11 -13.33 -8.62
C LEU A 145 4.94 -12.56 -7.99
N LEU A 146 3.79 -13.23 -7.89
CA LEU A 146 2.60 -12.67 -7.26
C LEU A 146 2.49 -13.12 -5.81
N THR A 147 2.43 -12.15 -4.90
CA THR A 147 2.36 -12.42 -3.47
C THR A 147 1.28 -11.59 -2.78
N ILE A 148 0.74 -12.11 -1.68
CA ILE A 148 0.03 -11.31 -0.68
C ILE A 148 0.80 -11.47 0.64
N LEU A 149 1.14 -10.35 1.27
CA LEU A 149 1.88 -10.28 2.52
C LEU A 149 0.98 -9.66 3.60
N ASP A 150 0.87 -10.34 4.72
CA ASP A 150 0.22 -9.83 5.93
C ASP A 150 1.25 -9.82 7.06
N MET A 151 1.87 -8.65 7.26
CA MET A 151 2.89 -8.45 8.29
C MET A 151 2.31 -8.58 9.71
N SER A 152 1.02 -8.30 9.88
CA SER A 152 0.35 -8.39 11.18
C SER A 152 0.10 -9.85 11.58
N ALA A 153 -0.31 -10.67 10.62
CA ALA A 153 -0.50 -12.11 10.79
C ALA A 153 0.79 -12.92 10.66
N ARG A 154 1.91 -12.26 10.27
CA ARG A 154 3.18 -12.91 9.90
C ARG A 154 2.97 -14.04 8.88
N ALA A 155 2.14 -13.76 7.88
CA ALA A 155 1.76 -14.72 6.86
C ALA A 155 2.02 -14.16 5.46
N LYS A 156 2.48 -15.03 4.57
CA LYS A 156 2.61 -14.77 3.14
C LYS A 156 1.80 -15.79 2.35
N TYR A 157 1.37 -15.38 1.18
CA TYR A 157 0.68 -16.22 0.21
C TYR A 157 1.41 -16.03 -1.10
N VAL A 158 1.89 -17.12 -1.68
CA VAL A 158 2.70 -17.08 -2.89
C VAL A 158 1.95 -17.77 -4.01
N LYS A 159 1.87 -17.11 -5.16
CA LYS A 159 1.29 -17.65 -6.38
C LYS A 159 2.35 -17.63 -7.48
N ASP A 160 3.08 -18.74 -7.54
CA ASP A 160 4.02 -19.02 -8.62
C ASP A 160 3.25 -19.40 -9.89
N VAL A 161 3.42 -18.61 -10.95
CA VAL A 161 2.78 -18.82 -12.25
C VAL A 161 3.75 -18.41 -13.36
N GLU A 162 3.71 -19.14 -14.47
CA GLU A 162 4.55 -18.85 -15.65
C GLU A 162 4.19 -17.49 -16.29
N GLU A 163 2.92 -17.09 -16.23
CA GLU A 163 2.43 -15.83 -16.79
C GLU A 163 1.41 -15.19 -15.84
N ILE A 164 1.63 -13.91 -15.54
CA ILE A 164 0.69 -13.11 -14.75
C ILE A 164 -0.37 -12.54 -15.70
N THR A 165 -1.62 -12.89 -15.47
CA THR A 165 -2.77 -12.34 -16.22
C THR A 165 -3.78 -11.71 -15.26
N PRO A 166 -4.63 -10.76 -15.72
CA PRO A 166 -5.67 -10.17 -14.88
C PRO A 166 -6.58 -11.20 -14.21
N ALA A 167 -6.90 -12.30 -14.89
CA ALA A 167 -7.73 -13.38 -14.35
C ALA A 167 -7.04 -14.12 -13.19
N VAL A 168 -5.72 -14.35 -13.30
CA VAL A 168 -4.93 -14.97 -12.22
C VAL A 168 -4.92 -14.06 -10.98
N VAL A 169 -4.69 -12.76 -11.19
CA VAL A 169 -4.67 -11.76 -10.10
C VAL A 169 -6.05 -11.64 -9.44
N GLU A 170 -7.12 -11.52 -10.23
CA GLU A 170 -8.49 -11.46 -9.70
C GLU A 170 -8.83 -12.70 -8.88
N GLN A 171 -8.49 -13.89 -9.37
CA GLN A 171 -8.76 -15.14 -8.67
C GLN A 171 -7.96 -15.22 -7.36
N PHE A 172 -6.68 -14.85 -7.39
CA PHE A 172 -5.82 -14.87 -6.22
C PHE A 172 -6.32 -13.92 -5.12
N VAL A 173 -6.69 -12.69 -5.48
CA VAL A 173 -7.26 -11.73 -4.55
C VAL A 173 -8.62 -12.19 -4.02
N SER A 174 -9.48 -12.74 -4.88
CA SER A 174 -10.78 -13.27 -4.48
C SER A 174 -10.65 -14.42 -3.48
N ASP A 175 -9.73 -15.34 -3.72
CA ASP A 175 -9.47 -16.46 -2.82
C ASP A 175 -8.85 -16.02 -1.49
N PHE A 176 -8.00 -14.98 -1.51
CA PHE A 176 -7.49 -14.37 -0.28
C PHE A 176 -8.62 -13.75 0.56
N LEU A 177 -9.44 -12.90 -0.06
CA LEU A 177 -10.57 -12.23 0.62
C LEU A 177 -11.66 -13.21 1.08
N ALA A 178 -11.71 -14.41 0.50
CA ALA A 178 -12.60 -15.49 0.91
C ALA A 178 -11.94 -16.48 1.89
N GLU A 179 -10.73 -16.19 2.38
CA GLU A 179 -9.96 -17.04 3.31
C GLU A 179 -9.72 -18.47 2.80
N LYS A 180 -9.61 -18.65 1.47
CA LYS A 180 -9.39 -19.97 0.85
C LYS A 180 -7.93 -20.29 0.63
N LEU A 181 -7.07 -19.28 0.60
CA LEU A 181 -5.64 -19.47 0.42
C LEU A 181 -5.01 -20.04 1.69
N LYS A 182 -4.00 -20.89 1.52
CA LYS A 182 -3.23 -21.43 2.63
C LYS A 182 -2.09 -20.46 2.97
N PRO A 183 -2.00 -19.96 4.22
CA PRO A 183 -0.90 -19.10 4.62
C PRO A 183 0.40 -19.89 4.76
N GLU A 184 1.49 -19.27 4.35
CA GLU A 184 2.86 -19.67 4.65
C GLU A 184 3.46 -18.70 5.69
N PRO A 185 4.28 -19.15 6.63
CA PRO A 185 4.87 -18.26 7.64
C PRO A 185 5.93 -17.32 7.03
N ILE A 186 5.96 -16.10 7.57
CA ILE A 186 7.07 -15.13 7.46
C ILE A 186 8.10 -15.39 8.57
#